data_AF-A0A2N5ZXP1-F1
#
_entry.id   AF-A0A2N5ZXP1-F1
#
_cell.length_a   1.000
_cell.length_b   1.000
_cell.length_c   1.000
_cell.angle_alpha   90.00
_cell.angle_beta   90.00
_cell.angle_gamma   90.00
#
_symmetry.space_group_name_H-M   'P 1'
#
loop_
_entity.id
_entity.type
_entity.pdbx_description
1 polymer ?
#
loop_
_entity_poly.entity_id
_entity_poly.type
_entity_poly.pdbx_seq_one_letter_code
_entity_poly.pdbx_strand_id
1 'polypeptide(L)'
;MQVDPFDAAKGNENLMGFFERFVGNSNLYLSKHLYKFIGLRPEFPQPNTFLTLIIYALFIIAIYFAFKKNKYLLFTGIYLAVLVGITFVIVQTRWDQDRLILVYLPLILLFLFSGIYYLGKQKSYRFIQFLLPILLVILFFTNLNVTTKKVKANDEYLMESLAGNEFYGMTPDWINYIKMSQWAAKNVPKEVMIACRKPSISFIYAKREFHGIYRITTEDPDELLQKLKDRNVKYVIMGSLRKHPLQKTQYTINTVQRYLYFIQQKYPEKIKHIQTIGADEPAYLFEILY
;
A
#
# COMPACT_ATOMS: atom_id res chain seq x y z
N MET A 1 -2.27 -2.33 -21.40
CA MET A 1 -2.09 -1.72 -20.07
C MET A 1 -1.86 -0.25 -20.29
N GLN A 2 -2.52 0.65 -19.56
CA GLN A 2 -2.40 2.09 -19.80
C GLN A 2 -1.01 2.60 -19.45
N VAL A 3 -0.54 3.61 -20.18
CA VAL A 3 0.70 4.36 -19.84
C VAL A 3 0.53 5.04 -18.48
N ASP A 4 -0.58 5.75 -18.30
CA ASP A 4 -0.95 6.37 -17.04
C ASP A 4 -2.25 5.75 -16.52
N PRO A 5 -2.26 5.16 -15.31
CA PRO A 5 -3.45 4.51 -14.75
C PRO A 5 -4.59 5.49 -14.43
N PHE A 6 -4.34 6.80 -14.46
CA PHE A 6 -5.34 7.83 -14.16
C PHE A 6 -5.71 8.68 -15.39
N ASP A 7 -5.04 8.49 -16.52
CA ASP A 7 -5.24 9.26 -17.74
C ASP A 7 -5.26 8.34 -18.96
N ALA A 8 -6.47 7.97 -19.37
CA ALA A 8 -6.70 7.10 -20.50
C ALA A 8 -6.29 7.73 -21.85
N ALA A 9 -6.18 9.07 -21.93
CA ALA A 9 -5.82 9.76 -23.16
C ALA A 9 -4.35 9.51 -23.55
N LYS A 10 -3.49 9.15 -22.58
CA LYS A 10 -2.09 8.77 -22.83
C LYS A 10 -1.92 7.40 -23.50
N GLY A 11 -3.02 6.68 -23.74
CA GLY A 11 -3.02 5.44 -24.50
C GLY A 11 -2.43 4.24 -23.74
N ASN A 12 -2.04 3.23 -24.51
CA ASN A 12 -1.54 1.96 -24.02
C ASN A 12 -0.01 1.89 -24.10
N GLU A 13 0.57 1.14 -23.18
CA GLU A 13 2.01 0.87 -23.14
C GLU A 13 2.48 0.11 -24.38
N ASN A 14 3.64 0.51 -24.91
CA ASN A 14 4.36 -0.21 -25.95
C ASN A 14 5.39 -1.18 -25.34
N LEU A 15 6.06 -1.98 -26.18
CA LEU A 15 7.07 -2.94 -25.71
C LEU A 15 8.24 -2.26 -24.98
N MET A 16 8.68 -1.08 -25.45
CA MET A 16 9.76 -0.33 -24.80
C MET A 16 9.36 0.16 -23.41
N GLY A 17 8.13 0.63 -23.25
CA GLY A 17 7.60 1.06 -21.96
C GLY A 17 7.51 -0.08 -20.95
N PHE A 18 7.12 -1.29 -21.38
CA PHE A 18 7.22 -2.47 -20.51
C PHE A 18 8.65 -2.79 -20.09
N PHE A 19 9.64 -2.61 -20.97
CA PHE A 19 11.05 -2.77 -20.62
C PHE A 19 11.53 -1.70 -19.64
N GLU A 20 11.18 -0.43 -19.86
CA GLU A 20 11.48 0.67 -18.95
C GLU A 20 10.85 0.45 -17.56
N ARG A 21 9.61 -0.05 -17.51
CA ARG A 21 8.97 -0.46 -16.25
C ARG A 21 9.72 -1.59 -15.58
N PHE A 22 10.13 -2.60 -16.33
CA PHE A 22 10.89 -3.71 -15.78
C PHE A 22 12.20 -3.23 -15.14
N VAL A 23 12.97 -2.40 -15.86
CA VAL A 23 14.22 -1.83 -15.34
C VAL A 23 13.96 -0.91 -14.14
N GLY A 24 12.99 0.00 -14.24
CA GLY A 24 12.64 0.94 -13.18
C GLY A 24 12.17 0.24 -11.90
N ASN A 25 11.26 -0.72 -12.03
CA ASN A 25 10.78 -1.52 -10.91
C ASN A 25 11.87 -2.43 -10.36
N SER A 26 12.68 -3.08 -11.19
CA SER A 26 13.78 -3.88 -10.66
C SER A 26 14.75 -3.04 -9.83
N ASN A 27 15.05 -1.81 -10.27
CA ASN A 27 15.88 -0.91 -9.50
C ASN A 27 15.20 -0.51 -8.18
N LEU A 28 13.91 -0.17 -8.22
CA LEU A 28 13.12 0.16 -7.06
C LEU A 28 13.08 -1.01 -6.05
N TYR A 29 12.60 -2.17 -6.45
CA TYR A 29 12.38 -3.28 -5.53
C TYR A 29 13.66 -3.97 -5.05
N LEU A 30 14.65 -4.17 -5.92
CA LEU A 30 15.87 -4.89 -5.55
C LEU A 30 16.86 -4.03 -4.77
N SER A 31 16.98 -2.72 -5.05
CA SER A 31 17.93 -1.86 -4.31
C SER A 31 17.33 -1.10 -3.14
N LYS A 32 16.04 -0.74 -3.20
CA LYS A 32 15.36 0.05 -2.17
C LYS A 32 14.70 -0.88 -1.16
N HIS A 33 13.69 -1.63 -1.60
CA HIS A 33 12.85 -2.43 -0.69
C HIS A 33 13.59 -3.62 -0.10
N LEU A 34 14.27 -4.42 -0.92
CA LEU A 34 14.98 -5.60 -0.43
C LEU A 34 16.06 -5.23 0.60
N TYR A 35 16.87 -4.22 0.32
CA TYR A 35 17.91 -3.74 1.25
C TYR A 35 17.34 -3.09 2.51
N LYS A 36 16.18 -2.42 2.41
CA LYS A 36 15.43 -1.91 3.57
C LYS A 36 14.97 -3.08 4.46
N PHE A 37 14.46 -4.16 3.87
CA PHE A 37 13.95 -5.31 4.61
C PHE A 37 15.03 -6.10 5.34
N ILE A 38 16.24 -6.17 4.77
CA ILE A 38 17.38 -6.82 5.42
C ILE A 38 18.16 -5.86 6.34
N GLY A 39 17.65 -4.65 6.59
CA GLY A 39 18.24 -3.69 7.53
C GLY A 39 19.54 -3.03 7.08
N LEU A 40 19.93 -3.17 5.80
CA LEU A 40 21.15 -2.55 5.26
C LEU A 40 20.94 -1.13 4.73
N ARG A 41 19.70 -0.64 4.71
CA ARG A 41 19.35 0.72 4.26
C ARG A 41 18.31 1.37 5.16
N PRO A 42 18.27 2.71 5.23
CA PRO A 42 17.30 3.46 6.03
C PRO A 42 15.86 3.30 5.53
N GLU A 43 14.90 3.88 6.25
CA GLU A 43 13.47 3.69 5.97
C GLU A 43 12.98 4.30 4.65
N PHE A 44 13.60 5.40 4.20
CA PHE A 44 13.29 6.09 2.95
C PHE A 44 14.50 6.14 2.02
N PRO A 45 15.01 4.99 1.53
CA PRO A 45 16.16 5.00 0.63
C PRO A 45 15.75 5.45 -0.78
N GLN A 46 16.67 6.06 -1.50
CA GLN A 46 16.53 6.25 -2.95
C GLN A 46 16.99 4.99 -3.71
N PRO A 47 16.43 4.66 -4.88
CA PRO A 47 16.92 3.56 -5.70
C PRO A 47 18.42 3.69 -6.03
N ASN A 48 19.14 2.58 -6.12
CA ASN A 48 20.56 2.54 -6.44
C ASN A 48 20.87 1.38 -7.39
N THR A 49 21.25 1.71 -8.63
CA THR A 49 21.50 0.75 -9.70
C THR A 49 22.62 -0.24 -9.35
N PHE A 50 23.65 0.18 -8.64
CA PHE A 50 24.76 -0.70 -8.26
C PHE A 50 24.30 -1.83 -7.34
N LEU A 51 23.44 -1.52 -6.35
CA LEU A 51 22.86 -2.53 -5.47
C LEU A 51 21.93 -3.48 -6.22
N THR A 52 21.19 -2.98 -7.20
CA THR A 52 20.36 -3.81 -8.09
C THR A 52 21.20 -4.82 -8.87
N LEU A 53 22.35 -4.38 -9.42
CA LEU A 53 23.28 -5.25 -10.14
C LEU A 53 23.89 -6.32 -9.22
N ILE A 54 24.20 -5.99 -7.95
CA ILE A 54 24.65 -6.97 -6.96
C ILE A 54 23.60 -8.06 -6.77
N ILE A 55 22.32 -7.70 -6.61
CA ILE A 55 21.25 -8.69 -6.44
C ILE A 55 21.08 -9.53 -7.70
N TYR A 56 21.14 -8.95 -8.89
CA TYR A 56 21.13 -9.72 -10.13
C TYR A 56 22.29 -10.71 -10.22
N ALA A 57 23.51 -10.28 -9.88
CA ALA A 57 24.68 -11.16 -9.85
C ALA A 57 24.48 -12.33 -8.87
N LEU A 58 23.96 -12.06 -7.66
CA LEU A 58 23.66 -13.09 -6.67
C LEU A 58 22.55 -14.04 -7.16
N PHE A 59 21.53 -13.55 -7.85
CA PHE A 59 20.49 -14.37 -8.47
C PHE A 59 21.07 -15.30 -9.55
N ILE A 60 21.93 -14.78 -10.43
CA ILE A 60 22.56 -15.56 -11.49
C ILE A 60 23.47 -16.63 -10.89
N ILE A 61 24.28 -16.28 -9.89
CA ILE A 61 25.10 -17.23 -9.12
C ILE A 61 24.20 -18.31 -8.52
N ALA A 62 23.13 -17.92 -7.81
CA ALA A 62 22.20 -18.87 -7.20
C ALA A 62 21.57 -19.81 -8.22
N ILE A 63 21.14 -19.33 -9.39
CA ILE A 63 20.60 -20.16 -10.48
C ILE A 63 21.65 -21.14 -10.99
N TYR A 64 22.86 -20.67 -11.31
CA TYR A 64 23.94 -21.52 -11.84
C TYR A 64 24.28 -22.68 -10.90
N PHE A 65 24.34 -22.41 -9.60
CA PHE A 65 24.63 -23.41 -8.59
C PHE A 65 23.42 -24.30 -8.24
N ALA A 66 22.20 -23.75 -8.21
CA ALA A 66 20.98 -24.49 -7.95
C ALA A 66 20.69 -25.52 -9.06
N PHE A 67 20.90 -25.14 -10.32
CA PHE A 67 20.65 -25.99 -11.49
C PHE A 67 21.39 -27.33 -11.43
N LYS A 68 22.61 -27.35 -10.89
CA LYS A 68 23.44 -28.56 -10.83
C LYS A 68 23.27 -29.40 -9.57
N LYS A 69 22.54 -28.92 -8.55
CA LYS A 69 22.56 -29.52 -7.21
C LYS A 69 21.20 -29.88 -6.63
N ASN A 70 20.14 -29.09 -6.89
CA ASN A 70 18.84 -29.33 -6.27
C ASN A 70 17.67 -28.84 -7.16
N LYS A 71 16.83 -29.79 -7.59
CA LYS A 71 15.65 -29.52 -8.43
C LYS A 71 14.63 -28.60 -7.77
N TYR A 72 14.47 -28.69 -6.44
CA TYR A 72 13.55 -27.83 -5.68
C TYR A 72 14.05 -26.38 -5.62
N LEU A 73 15.36 -26.16 -5.45
CA LEU A 73 15.93 -24.81 -5.48
C LEU A 73 15.86 -24.19 -6.87
N LEU A 74 16.05 -25.00 -7.92
CA LEU A 74 15.83 -24.56 -9.29
C LEU A 74 14.38 -24.12 -9.50
N PHE A 75 13.42 -24.92 -9.04
CA PHE A 75 12.00 -24.57 -9.09
C PHE A 75 11.71 -23.26 -8.34
N THR A 76 12.22 -23.10 -7.12
CA THR A 76 12.10 -21.86 -6.35
C THR A 76 12.68 -20.66 -7.10
N GLY A 77 13.85 -20.82 -7.74
CA GLY A 77 14.48 -19.77 -8.53
C GLY A 77 13.64 -19.35 -9.74
N ILE A 78 13.10 -20.32 -10.50
CA ILE A 78 12.22 -20.05 -11.65
C ILE A 78 10.93 -19.36 -11.17
N TYR A 79 10.31 -19.90 -10.12
CA TYR A 79 9.10 -19.34 -9.53
C TYR A 79 9.31 -17.87 -9.10
N LEU A 80 10.41 -17.58 -8.42
CA LEU A 80 10.77 -16.22 -8.03
C LEU A 80 11.01 -15.33 -9.25
N ALA A 81 11.78 -15.79 -10.23
CA ALA A 81 12.07 -15.00 -11.45
C ALA A 81 10.77 -14.63 -12.19
N VAL A 82 9.82 -15.57 -12.29
CA VAL A 82 8.52 -15.32 -12.92
C VAL A 82 7.69 -14.35 -12.09
N LEU A 83 7.48 -14.58 -10.79
CA LEU A 83 6.59 -13.73 -9.99
C LEU A 83 7.14 -12.33 -9.75
N VAL A 84 8.44 -12.22 -9.46
CA VAL A 84 9.11 -10.93 -9.31
C VAL A 84 9.16 -10.23 -10.67
N GLY A 85 9.44 -10.95 -11.75
CA GLY A 85 9.44 -10.40 -13.11
C GLY A 85 8.06 -9.87 -13.53
N ILE A 86 6.99 -10.62 -13.28
CA ILE A 86 5.61 -10.17 -13.53
C ILE A 86 5.30 -8.92 -12.72
N THR A 87 5.68 -8.87 -11.44
CA THR A 87 5.55 -7.67 -10.60
C THR A 87 6.24 -6.47 -11.25
N PHE A 88 7.45 -6.66 -11.79
CA PHE A 88 8.21 -5.56 -12.43
C PHE A 88 7.62 -5.08 -13.76
N VAL A 89 6.91 -5.94 -14.49
CA VAL A 89 6.24 -5.56 -15.75
C VAL A 89 4.89 -4.90 -15.49
N ILE A 90 4.11 -5.43 -14.55
CA ILE A 90 2.71 -5.01 -14.32
C ILE A 90 2.61 -3.74 -13.50
N VAL A 91 3.45 -3.59 -12.47
CA VAL A 91 3.30 -2.49 -11.52
C VAL A 91 3.78 -1.18 -12.16
N GLN A 92 2.99 -0.13 -12.02
CA GLN A 92 3.42 1.20 -12.42
C GLN A 92 4.56 1.65 -11.49
N THR A 93 5.67 2.14 -12.04
CA THR A 93 6.88 2.51 -11.27
C THR A 93 6.63 3.57 -10.19
N ARG A 94 5.60 4.41 -10.38
CA ARG A 94 5.13 5.38 -9.38
C ARG A 94 4.43 4.77 -8.17
N TRP A 95 4.01 3.51 -8.25
CA TRP A 95 3.35 2.77 -7.17
C TRP A 95 4.39 2.02 -6.32
N ASP A 96 5.20 2.81 -5.63
CA ASP A 96 6.26 2.39 -4.71
C ASP A 96 5.66 1.76 -3.44
N GLN A 97 5.37 0.45 -3.51
CA GLN A 97 4.71 -0.31 -2.45
C GLN A 97 5.54 -1.52 -2.02
N ASP A 98 6.11 -1.43 -0.82
CA ASP A 98 6.95 -2.45 -0.21
C ASP A 98 6.31 -3.85 -0.15
N ARG A 99 5.01 -3.94 0.15
CA ARG A 99 4.28 -5.21 0.27
C ARG A 99 4.32 -6.12 -0.95
N LEU A 100 4.53 -5.58 -2.15
CA LEU A 100 4.49 -6.36 -3.40
C LEU A 100 5.66 -7.33 -3.53
N ILE A 101 6.83 -7.00 -2.97
CA ILE A 101 7.98 -7.91 -2.93
C ILE A 101 8.17 -8.58 -1.56
N LEU A 102 7.61 -8.00 -0.49
CA LEU A 102 7.73 -8.54 0.88
C LEU A 102 7.23 -9.99 0.99
N VAL A 103 6.15 -10.34 0.27
CA VAL A 103 5.57 -11.70 0.26
C VAL A 103 6.59 -12.74 -0.25
N TYR A 104 7.48 -12.33 -1.15
CA TYR A 104 8.51 -13.21 -1.73
C TYR A 104 9.82 -13.18 -0.96
N LEU A 105 9.98 -12.29 0.02
CA LEU A 105 11.24 -12.08 0.74
C LEU A 105 11.83 -13.37 1.34
N PRO A 106 11.08 -14.25 2.04
CA PRO A 106 11.65 -15.47 2.61
C PRO A 106 12.25 -16.39 1.54
N LEU A 107 11.56 -16.51 0.40
CA LEU A 107 12.02 -17.33 -0.72
C LEU A 107 13.22 -16.69 -1.43
N ILE A 108 13.22 -15.35 -1.60
CA ILE A 108 14.37 -14.61 -2.14
C ILE A 108 15.60 -14.85 -1.27
N LEU A 109 15.49 -14.68 0.04
CA LEU A 109 16.61 -14.89 0.97
C LEU A 109 17.08 -16.35 0.94
N LEU A 110 16.16 -17.32 0.99
CA LEU A 110 16.48 -18.74 0.88
C LEU A 110 17.27 -19.02 -0.40
N PHE A 111 16.81 -18.50 -1.53
CA PHE A 111 17.44 -18.72 -2.83
C PHE A 111 18.84 -18.07 -2.90
N LEU A 112 18.97 -16.81 -2.51
CA LEU A 112 20.25 -16.08 -2.51
C LEU A 112 21.27 -16.71 -1.56
N PHE A 113 20.88 -17.04 -0.33
CA PHE A 113 21.77 -17.69 0.64
C PHE A 113 22.17 -19.09 0.18
N SER A 114 21.26 -19.84 -0.47
CA SER A 114 21.61 -21.14 -1.05
C SER A 114 22.69 -21.01 -2.13
N GLY A 115 22.62 -19.96 -2.97
CA GLY A 115 23.64 -19.67 -3.97
C GLY A 115 25.02 -19.43 -3.36
N ILE A 116 25.09 -18.57 -2.34
CA ILE A 116 26.33 -18.28 -1.61
C ILE A 116 26.88 -19.54 -0.92
N TYR A 117 26.00 -20.34 -0.31
CA TYR A 117 26.37 -21.60 0.35
C TYR A 117 26.99 -22.62 -0.62
N TYR A 118 26.36 -22.83 -1.78
CA TYR A 118 26.88 -23.77 -2.79
C TYR A 118 28.15 -23.26 -3.48
N LEU A 119 28.27 -21.95 -3.68
CA LEU A 119 29.51 -21.33 -4.14
C LEU A 119 30.65 -21.63 -3.15
N GLY A 120 30.40 -21.46 -1.85
CA GLY A 120 31.37 -21.79 -0.80
C GLY A 120 31.74 -23.28 -0.70
N LYS A 121 30.95 -24.20 -1.25
CA LYS A 121 31.32 -25.64 -1.33
C LYS A 121 32.36 -25.93 -2.39
N GLN A 122 32.64 -25.02 -3.32
CA GLN A 122 33.71 -25.21 -4.29
C GLN A 122 35.08 -25.06 -3.63
N LYS A 123 36.05 -25.89 -4.04
CA LYS A 123 37.41 -25.89 -3.47
C LYS A 123 38.06 -24.50 -3.53
N SER A 124 37.87 -23.77 -4.63
CA SER A 124 38.44 -22.43 -4.85
C SER A 124 37.84 -21.32 -3.97
N TYR A 125 36.64 -21.53 -3.41
CA TYR A 125 35.89 -20.49 -2.69
C TYR A 125 35.49 -20.91 -1.27
N ARG A 126 36.22 -21.87 -0.68
CA ARG A 126 35.88 -22.43 0.65
C ARG A 126 35.82 -21.38 1.76
N PHE A 127 36.56 -20.27 1.62
CA PHE A 127 36.51 -19.14 2.55
C PHE A 127 35.11 -18.51 2.68
N ILE A 128 34.27 -18.58 1.63
CA ILE A 128 32.91 -18.02 1.63
C ILE A 128 32.01 -18.73 2.65
N GLN A 129 32.30 -19.99 3.00
CA GLN A 129 31.57 -20.70 4.06
C GLN A 129 31.73 -20.05 5.43
N PHE A 130 32.84 -19.37 5.69
CA PHE A 130 33.05 -18.60 6.92
C PHE A 130 32.42 -17.21 6.84
N LEU A 131 32.38 -16.60 5.65
CA LEU A 131 31.75 -15.30 5.44
C LEU A 131 30.23 -15.35 5.55
N LEU A 132 29.58 -16.44 5.17
CA LEU A 132 28.12 -16.54 5.21
C LEU A 132 27.55 -16.43 6.65
N PRO A 133 28.06 -17.15 7.67
CA PRO A 133 27.68 -16.92 9.06
C PRO A 133 27.92 -15.48 9.53
N ILE A 134 29.06 -14.88 9.16
CA ILE A 134 29.36 -13.48 9.50
C ILE A 134 28.32 -12.54 8.90
N LEU A 135 27.95 -12.74 7.63
CA LEU A 135 26.90 -11.99 6.97
C LEU A 135 25.56 -12.12 7.71
N LEU A 136 25.17 -13.34 8.11
CA LEU A 136 23.93 -13.57 8.86
C LEU A 136 23.93 -12.85 10.21
N VAL A 137 25.07 -12.85 10.92
CA VAL A 137 25.23 -12.11 12.18
C VAL A 137 25.09 -10.60 11.94
N ILE A 138 25.73 -10.06 10.90
CA ILE A 138 25.61 -8.65 10.52
C ILE A 138 24.13 -8.31 10.24
N LEU A 139 23.45 -9.10 9.40
CA LEU A 139 22.04 -8.88 9.06
C LEU A 139 21.14 -8.96 10.30
N PHE A 140 21.41 -9.88 11.23
CA PHE A 140 20.66 -9.96 12.48
C PHE A 140 20.79 -8.68 13.30
N PHE A 141 22.01 -8.20 13.55
CA PHE A 141 22.24 -7.00 14.35
C PHE A 141 21.76 -5.72 13.66
N THR A 142 21.86 -5.60 12.33
CA THR A 142 21.32 -4.44 11.61
C THR A 142 19.80 -4.39 11.70
N ASN A 143 19.12 -5.53 11.53
CA ASN A 143 17.66 -5.61 11.70
C ASN A 143 17.24 -5.33 13.14
N LEU A 144 17.97 -5.85 14.13
CA LEU A 144 17.70 -5.58 15.54
C LEU A 144 17.83 -4.08 15.84
N ASN A 145 18.87 -3.42 15.32
CA ASN A 145 19.05 -1.96 15.47
C ASN A 145 17.91 -1.17 14.81
N VAL A 146 17.48 -1.53 13.60
CA VAL A 146 16.34 -0.87 12.93
C VAL A 146 15.04 -1.09 13.73
N THR A 147 14.80 -2.32 14.19
CA THR A 147 13.60 -2.68 14.94
C THR A 147 13.54 -1.95 16.27
N THR A 148 14.63 -1.95 17.05
CA THR A 148 14.71 -1.25 18.33
C THR A 148 14.49 0.26 18.20
N LYS A 149 15.05 0.90 17.16
CA LYS A 149 14.76 2.33 16.87
C LYS A 149 13.28 2.56 16.58
N LYS A 150 12.65 1.68 15.79
CA LYS A 150 11.22 1.77 15.47
C LYS A 150 10.32 1.55 16.67
N VAL A 151 10.63 0.57 17.51
CA VAL A 151 9.90 0.32 18.76
C VAL A 151 9.97 1.56 19.64
N LYS A 152 11.17 2.11 19.90
CA LYS A 152 11.31 3.33 20.69
C LYS A 152 10.55 4.53 20.12
N ALA A 153 10.54 4.70 18.81
CA ALA A 153 9.81 5.78 18.16
C ALA A 153 8.28 5.62 18.20
N ASN A 154 7.76 4.42 18.49
CA ASN A 154 6.33 4.14 18.50
C ASN A 154 5.81 3.58 19.83
N ASP A 155 6.65 3.53 20.87
CA ASP A 155 6.33 2.96 22.18
C ASP A 155 5.14 3.69 22.82
N GLU A 156 5.18 5.01 22.77
CA GLU A 156 4.11 5.86 23.30
C GLU A 156 2.76 5.59 22.62
N TYR A 157 2.71 5.53 21.29
CA TYR A 157 1.48 5.21 20.56
C TYR A 157 0.94 3.82 20.92
N LEU A 158 1.82 2.84 21.12
CA LEU A 158 1.43 1.49 21.52
C LEU A 158 0.84 1.48 22.93
N MET A 159 1.51 2.13 23.90
CA MET A 159 1.05 2.18 25.28
C MET A 159 -0.29 2.90 25.42
N GLU A 160 -0.46 4.03 24.73
CA GLU A 160 -1.72 4.78 24.71
C GLU A 160 -2.86 3.99 24.07
N SER A 161 -2.58 3.27 22.97
CA SER A 161 -3.55 2.37 22.34
C SER A 161 -3.96 1.23 23.27
N LEU A 162 -3.01 0.62 23.99
CA LEU A 162 -3.29 -0.42 25.00
C LEU A 162 -4.06 0.11 26.21
N ALA A 163 -3.85 1.37 26.58
CA ALA A 163 -4.61 2.06 27.63
C ALA A 163 -6.06 2.38 27.21
N GLY A 164 -6.41 2.15 25.94
CA GLY A 164 -7.75 2.39 25.40
C GLY A 164 -7.94 3.76 24.75
N ASN A 165 -6.86 4.55 24.58
CA ASN A 165 -6.91 5.85 23.91
C ASN A 165 -6.90 5.66 22.39
N GLU A 166 -8.05 5.27 21.83
CA GLU A 166 -8.21 4.84 20.43
C GLU A 166 -7.77 5.88 19.38
N PHE A 167 -7.79 7.17 19.74
CA PHE A 167 -7.46 8.28 18.84
C PHE A 167 -6.07 8.87 19.05
N TYR A 168 -5.27 8.31 19.96
CA TYR A 168 -3.95 8.85 20.27
C TYR A 168 -3.04 8.83 19.03
N GLY A 169 -2.36 9.95 18.76
CA GLY A 169 -1.51 10.10 17.58
C GLY A 169 -2.24 10.29 16.24
N MET A 170 -3.57 10.25 16.22
CA MET A 170 -4.33 10.51 15.00
C MET A 170 -4.47 12.00 14.73
N THR A 171 -4.52 12.35 13.45
CA THR A 171 -4.79 13.71 13.00
C THR A 171 -6.30 14.04 13.08
N PRO A 172 -6.67 15.32 13.24
CA PRO A 172 -8.08 15.71 13.40
C PRO A 172 -9.02 15.18 12.30
N ASP A 173 -8.58 15.17 11.04
CA ASP A 173 -9.33 14.63 9.90
C ASP A 173 -9.74 13.15 10.11
N TRP A 174 -8.83 12.31 10.60
CA TRP A 174 -9.11 10.91 10.91
C TRP A 174 -10.02 10.75 12.12
N ILE A 175 -9.77 11.52 13.19
CA ILE A 175 -10.58 11.50 14.41
C ILE A 175 -12.03 11.86 14.06
N ASN A 176 -12.24 12.95 13.33
CA ASN A 176 -13.59 13.40 12.94
C ASN A 176 -14.27 12.40 12.00
N TYR A 177 -13.53 11.83 11.04
CA TYR A 177 -14.06 10.82 10.13
C TYR A 177 -14.51 9.54 10.85
N ILE A 178 -13.71 9.05 11.81
CA ILE A 178 -14.03 7.87 12.60
C ILE A 178 -15.22 8.15 13.52
N LYS A 179 -15.22 9.28 14.22
CA LYS A 179 -16.36 9.71 15.06
C LYS A 179 -17.64 9.84 14.25
N MET A 180 -17.57 10.36 13.02
CA MET A 180 -18.72 10.42 12.11
C MET A 180 -19.18 9.03 11.69
N SER A 181 -18.25 8.11 11.42
CA SER A 181 -18.60 6.72 11.12
C SER A 181 -19.31 6.03 12.29
N GLN A 182 -18.81 6.20 13.52
CA GLN A 182 -19.42 5.69 14.75
C GLN A 182 -20.81 6.32 14.99
N TRP A 183 -20.93 7.63 14.83
CA TRP A 183 -22.20 8.34 15.00
C TRP A 183 -23.22 7.89 13.96
N ALA A 184 -22.85 7.84 12.67
CA ALA A 184 -23.74 7.42 11.61
C ALA A 184 -24.19 5.96 11.82
N ALA A 185 -23.28 5.06 12.21
CA ALA A 185 -23.63 3.67 12.48
C ALA A 185 -24.67 3.51 13.60
N LYS A 186 -24.62 4.37 14.63
CA LYS A 186 -25.55 4.36 15.77
C LYS A 186 -26.90 5.00 15.46
N ASN A 187 -26.92 6.06 14.65
CA ASN A 187 -28.12 6.91 14.48
C ASN A 187 -28.87 6.66 13.15
N VAL A 188 -28.24 6.07 12.14
CA VAL A 188 -28.88 5.76 10.85
C VAL A 188 -29.59 4.41 10.91
N PRO A 189 -30.80 4.24 10.33
CA PRO A 189 -31.51 2.95 10.27
C PRO A 189 -30.66 1.83 9.69
N LYS A 190 -30.77 0.60 10.20
CA LYS A 190 -29.89 -0.53 9.80
C LYS A 190 -30.21 -1.08 8.42
N GLU A 191 -31.41 -0.80 7.92
CA GLU A 191 -31.96 -1.28 6.66
C GLU A 191 -31.33 -0.57 5.45
N VAL A 192 -30.64 0.56 5.68
CA VAL A 192 -30.00 1.36 4.63
C VAL A 192 -28.48 1.34 4.74
N MET A 193 -27.82 1.51 3.61
CA MET A 193 -26.37 1.62 3.53
C MET A 193 -25.89 3.06 3.73
N ILE A 194 -24.71 3.17 4.34
CA ILE A 194 -23.97 4.43 4.47
C ILE A 194 -22.77 4.35 3.53
N ALA A 195 -22.65 5.27 2.59
CA ALA A 195 -21.51 5.33 1.67
C ALA A 195 -20.42 6.27 2.16
N CYS A 196 -19.15 5.91 1.93
CA CYS A 196 -18.01 6.72 2.32
C CYS A 196 -16.76 6.38 1.48
N ARG A 197 -15.68 7.16 1.66
CA ARG A 197 -14.43 6.95 0.91
C ARG A 197 -13.60 5.77 1.42
N LYS A 198 -13.66 5.48 2.72
CA LYS A 198 -12.84 4.48 3.42
C LYS A 198 -13.73 3.50 4.22
N PRO A 199 -14.52 2.66 3.55
CA PRO A 199 -15.51 1.80 4.21
C PRO A 199 -14.87 0.79 5.15
N SER A 200 -13.67 0.25 4.85
CA SER A 200 -12.99 -0.70 5.73
C SER A 200 -12.60 -0.09 7.08
N ILE A 201 -12.16 1.18 7.10
CA ILE A 201 -11.85 1.88 8.35
C ILE A 201 -13.16 2.16 9.11
N SER A 202 -14.18 2.68 8.43
CA SER A 202 -15.49 2.91 9.04
C SER A 202 -16.07 1.61 9.64
N PHE A 203 -15.94 0.48 8.96
CA PHE A 203 -16.35 -0.84 9.45
C PHE A 203 -15.61 -1.25 10.73
N ILE A 204 -14.27 -1.13 10.75
CA ILE A 204 -13.46 -1.50 11.92
C ILE A 204 -13.89 -0.74 13.18
N TYR A 205 -14.06 0.59 13.07
CA TYR A 205 -14.35 1.43 14.22
C TYR A 205 -15.84 1.51 14.59
N ALA A 206 -16.73 1.36 13.61
CA ALA A 206 -18.17 1.50 13.84
C ALA A 206 -18.93 0.16 13.87
N LYS A 207 -18.26 -0.96 13.56
CA LYS A 207 -18.80 -2.34 13.57
C LYS A 207 -20.08 -2.48 12.73
N ARG A 208 -20.13 -1.78 11.60
CA ARG A 208 -21.25 -1.75 10.65
C ARG A 208 -20.71 -1.73 9.22
N GLU A 209 -21.41 -2.35 8.28
CA GLU A 209 -21.03 -2.30 6.87
C GLU A 209 -21.23 -0.90 6.25
N PHE A 210 -20.28 -0.50 5.42
CA PHE A 210 -20.30 0.75 4.67
C PHE A 210 -20.07 0.48 3.18
N HIS A 211 -20.72 1.26 2.32
CA HIS A 211 -20.52 1.22 0.89
C HIS A 211 -19.34 2.11 0.47
N GLY A 212 -18.46 1.60 -0.41
CA GLY A 212 -17.26 2.31 -0.82
C GLY A 212 -17.43 3.15 -2.08
N ILE A 213 -17.26 4.47 -1.97
CA ILE A 213 -17.10 5.36 -3.13
C ILE A 213 -15.60 5.52 -3.41
N TYR A 214 -15.04 4.62 -4.21
CA TYR A 214 -13.58 4.56 -4.46
C TYR A 214 -13.11 5.47 -5.59
N ARG A 215 -13.96 5.65 -6.60
CA ARG A 215 -13.70 6.42 -7.82
C ARG A 215 -15.00 6.98 -8.38
N ILE A 216 -14.90 8.04 -9.15
CA ILE A 216 -15.99 8.56 -9.97
C ILE A 216 -15.85 7.93 -11.35
N THR A 217 -16.92 7.32 -11.85
CA THR A 217 -16.94 6.58 -13.12
C THR A 217 -17.65 7.34 -14.24
N THR A 218 -18.40 8.37 -13.87
CA THR A 218 -19.26 9.18 -14.72
C THR A 218 -19.44 10.53 -14.05
N GLU A 219 -19.68 11.59 -14.83
CA GLU A 219 -20.05 12.92 -14.32
C GLU A 219 -21.56 13.15 -14.42
N ASP A 220 -22.33 12.19 -14.94
CA ASP A 220 -23.78 12.25 -15.07
C ASP A 220 -24.47 12.14 -13.69
N PRO A 221 -25.17 13.19 -13.23
CA PRO A 221 -25.88 13.19 -11.95
C PRO A 221 -26.93 12.08 -11.82
N ASP A 222 -27.61 11.71 -12.89
CA ASP A 222 -28.68 10.70 -12.86
C ASP A 222 -28.08 9.31 -12.62
N GLU A 223 -27.00 8.98 -13.32
CA GLU A 223 -26.29 7.71 -13.17
C GLU A 223 -25.65 7.60 -11.77
N LEU A 224 -25.11 8.70 -11.23
CA LEU A 224 -24.59 8.73 -9.87
C LEU A 224 -25.69 8.49 -8.83
N LEU A 225 -26.83 9.18 -8.94
CA LEU A 225 -27.95 8.99 -8.01
C LEU A 225 -28.52 7.56 -8.10
N GLN A 226 -28.67 7.02 -9.32
CA GLN A 226 -29.15 5.67 -9.53
C GLN A 226 -28.20 4.63 -8.91
N LYS A 227 -26.89 4.81 -9.03
CA LYS A 227 -25.90 3.94 -8.36
C LYS A 227 -26.03 3.92 -6.85
N LEU A 228 -26.35 5.06 -6.22
CA LEU A 228 -26.62 5.09 -4.78
C LEU A 228 -27.92 4.34 -4.46
N LYS A 229 -28.96 4.53 -5.27
CA LYS A 229 -30.28 3.89 -5.11
C LYS A 229 -30.19 2.37 -5.24
N ASP A 230 -29.51 1.86 -6.26
CA ASP A 230 -29.33 0.43 -6.53
C ASP A 230 -28.56 -0.28 -5.41
N ARG A 231 -27.73 0.47 -4.67
CA ARG A 231 -26.96 -0.03 -3.53
C ARG A 231 -27.64 0.23 -2.19
N ASN A 232 -28.90 0.69 -2.22
CA ASN A 232 -29.69 1.05 -1.05
C ASN A 232 -28.93 2.03 -0.12
N VAL A 233 -28.13 2.92 -0.70
CA VAL A 233 -27.40 3.95 0.05
C VAL A 233 -28.36 5.09 0.31
N LYS A 234 -28.58 5.44 1.57
CA LYS A 234 -29.39 6.61 1.92
C LYS A 234 -28.58 7.74 2.56
N TYR A 235 -27.39 7.41 3.08
CA TYR A 235 -26.53 8.38 3.73
C TYR A 235 -25.11 8.34 3.16
N VAL A 236 -24.47 9.50 3.07
CA VAL A 236 -23.11 9.63 2.54
C VAL A 236 -22.25 10.41 3.53
N ILE A 237 -21.14 9.81 3.97
CA ILE A 237 -20.11 10.47 4.78
C ILE A 237 -19.08 11.11 3.86
N MET A 238 -18.94 12.43 3.98
CA MET A 238 -17.91 13.22 3.32
C MET A 238 -16.90 13.73 4.35
N GLY A 239 -15.76 13.06 4.46
CA GLY A 239 -14.66 13.47 5.35
C GLY A 239 -13.66 14.40 4.67
N SER A 240 -13.14 15.38 5.41
CA SER A 240 -12.03 16.25 4.97
C SER A 240 -10.67 15.58 5.14
N LEU A 241 -10.54 14.32 4.70
CA LEU A 241 -9.31 13.53 4.84
C LEU A 241 -8.16 14.18 4.04
N ARG A 242 -7.00 14.38 4.67
CA ARG A 242 -5.84 15.02 4.03
C ARG A 242 -5.37 14.24 2.81
N LYS A 243 -5.06 14.94 1.72
CA LYS A 243 -4.38 14.33 0.57
C LYS A 243 -2.95 13.92 0.91
N HIS A 244 -2.28 14.71 1.75
CA HIS A 244 -0.95 14.45 2.28
C HIS A 244 -1.06 14.11 3.77
N PRO A 245 -0.92 12.84 4.18
CA PRO A 245 -1.25 12.42 5.55
C PRO A 245 -0.46 13.17 6.65
N LEU A 246 0.80 13.48 6.36
CA LEU A 246 1.72 14.09 7.33
C LEU A 246 1.58 15.61 7.45
N GLN A 247 0.86 16.27 6.54
CA GLN A 247 0.78 17.73 6.50
C GLN A 247 -0.63 18.19 6.16
N LYS A 248 -1.16 19.06 7.02
CA LYS A 248 -2.39 19.79 6.71
C LYS A 248 -2.11 20.74 5.54
N THR A 249 -2.86 20.57 4.46
CA THR A 249 -2.83 21.44 3.29
C THR A 249 -4.26 21.79 2.91
N GLN A 250 -4.44 22.70 1.97
CA GLN A 250 -5.75 22.96 1.37
C GLN A 250 -6.34 21.77 0.60
N TYR A 251 -5.54 20.72 0.34
CA TYR A 251 -5.96 19.58 -0.47
C TYR A 251 -6.42 18.40 0.39
N THR A 252 -7.67 18.00 0.16
CA THR A 252 -8.28 16.80 0.74
C THR A 252 -8.55 15.74 -0.33
N ILE A 253 -8.85 14.51 0.09
CA ILE A 253 -9.33 13.45 -0.80
C ILE A 253 -10.76 13.79 -1.23
N ASN A 254 -10.90 14.34 -2.43
CA ASN A 254 -12.15 14.94 -2.90
C ASN A 254 -13.10 13.98 -3.66
N THR A 255 -12.88 12.65 -3.62
CA THR A 255 -13.70 11.71 -4.42
C THR A 255 -15.18 11.77 -4.05
N VAL A 256 -15.52 11.74 -2.75
CA VAL A 256 -16.93 11.82 -2.31
C VAL A 256 -17.48 13.22 -2.52
N GLN A 257 -16.67 14.25 -2.27
CA GLN A 257 -17.05 15.65 -2.52
C GLN A 257 -17.44 15.88 -3.99
N ARG A 258 -16.62 15.41 -4.94
CA ARG A 258 -16.92 15.49 -6.36
C ARG A 258 -18.14 14.65 -6.76
N TYR A 259 -18.31 13.47 -6.15
CA TYR A 259 -19.49 12.64 -6.38
C TYR A 259 -20.78 13.37 -6.00
N LEU A 260 -20.80 13.99 -4.82
CA LEU A 260 -21.94 14.79 -4.36
C LEU A 260 -22.09 16.09 -5.15
N TYR A 261 -20.98 16.73 -5.55
CA TYR A 261 -21.00 17.96 -6.34
C TYR A 261 -21.80 17.81 -7.63
N PHE A 262 -21.55 16.75 -8.43
CA PHE A 262 -22.29 16.54 -9.68
C PHE A 262 -23.79 16.33 -9.42
N ILE A 263 -24.17 15.56 -8.40
CA ILE A 263 -25.58 15.40 -8.01
C ILE A 263 -26.17 16.77 -7.61
N GLN A 264 -25.46 17.54 -6.79
CA GLN A 264 -25.91 18.85 -6.30
C GLN A 264 -26.15 19.87 -7.42
N GLN A 265 -25.34 19.83 -8.49
CA GLN A 265 -25.48 20.76 -9.62
C GLN A 265 -26.85 20.62 -10.31
N LYS A 266 -27.40 19.40 -10.36
CA LYS A 266 -28.71 19.13 -11.00
C LYS A 266 -29.86 19.02 -9.99
N TYR A 267 -29.59 18.47 -8.81
CA TYR A 267 -30.57 18.14 -7.78
C TYR A 267 -30.11 18.62 -6.40
N PRO A 268 -30.01 19.95 -6.16
CA PRO A 268 -29.53 20.49 -4.89
C PRO A 268 -30.41 20.07 -3.70
N GLU A 269 -31.72 19.91 -3.91
CA GLU A 269 -32.70 19.49 -2.91
C GLU A 269 -32.54 18.02 -2.48
N LYS A 270 -31.86 17.19 -3.29
CA LYS A 270 -31.66 15.76 -3.00
C LYS A 270 -30.54 15.49 -2.00
N ILE A 271 -29.75 16.49 -1.63
CA ILE A 271 -28.65 16.35 -0.68
C ILE A 271 -28.96 17.18 0.56
N LYS A 272 -29.43 16.50 1.61
CA LYS A 272 -29.77 17.12 2.89
C LYS A 272 -28.64 16.92 3.89
N HIS A 273 -28.11 18.00 4.45
CA HIS A 273 -27.14 17.92 5.55
C HIS A 273 -27.81 17.43 6.83
N ILE A 274 -27.14 16.52 7.55
CA ILE A 274 -27.66 15.90 8.78
C ILE A 274 -26.78 16.22 9.98
N GLN A 275 -25.46 16.09 9.83
CA GLN A 275 -24.54 16.22 10.94
C GLN A 275 -23.15 16.66 10.49
N THR A 276 -22.47 17.43 11.34
CA THR A 276 -21.06 17.79 11.20
C THR A 276 -20.32 17.39 12.47
N ILE A 277 -19.11 16.82 12.33
CA ILE A 277 -18.21 16.55 13.46
C ILE A 277 -16.85 17.18 13.17
N GLY A 278 -16.34 17.92 14.16
CA GLY A 278 -15.07 18.64 14.10
C GLY A 278 -15.23 20.09 13.64
N ALA A 279 -14.53 21.01 14.31
CA ALA A 279 -14.41 22.40 13.84
C ALA A 279 -13.29 22.54 12.80
N ASP A 280 -12.19 21.81 13.00
CA ASP A 280 -11.09 21.71 12.05
C ASP A 280 -11.11 20.35 11.34
N GLU A 281 -10.86 20.33 10.04
CA GLU A 281 -10.92 19.15 9.17
C GLU A 281 -12.20 18.30 9.38
N PRO A 282 -13.38 18.92 9.16
CA PRO A 282 -14.65 18.32 9.54
C PRO A 282 -15.01 17.08 8.70
N ALA A 283 -15.85 16.23 9.29
CA ALA A 283 -16.59 15.21 8.59
C ALA A 283 -18.08 15.56 8.56
N TYR A 284 -18.72 15.34 7.42
CA TYR A 284 -20.13 15.64 7.19
C TYR A 284 -20.91 14.38 6.88
N LEU A 285 -22.16 14.34 7.32
CA LEU A 285 -23.15 13.34 6.92
C LEU A 285 -24.25 14.01 6.13
N PHE A 286 -24.54 13.45 4.96
CA PHE A 286 -25.65 13.86 4.11
C PHE A 286 -26.65 12.71 3.97
N GLU A 287 -27.94 13.04 3.97
CA GLU A 287 -29.03 12.17 3.54
C GLU A 287 -29.33 12.43 2.06
N ILE A 288 -29.50 11.35 1.30
CA ILE A 288 -29.89 11.38 -0.10
C ILE A 288 -31.40 11.16 -0.19
N LEU A 289 -32.11 12.15 -0.73
CA LEU A 289 -33.55 12.10 -0.95
C LEU A 289 -33.81 11.64 -2.39
N TYR A 290 -34.51 10.51 -2.56
CA TYR A 290 -34.75 9.88 -3.86
C TYR A 290 -36.00 10.43 -4.55
#